data_AF-A0A7C7PVR7-F1
#
_entry.id   AF-A0A7C7PVR7-F1
#
_cell.length_a   1.000
_cell.length_b   1.000
_cell.length_c   1.000
_cell.angle_alpha   90.00
_cell.angle_beta   90.00
_cell.angle_gamma   90.00
#
_symmetry.space_group_name_H-M   'P 1'
#
loop_
_entity.id
_entity.type
_entity.pdbx_description
1 polymer ?
#
loop_
_entity_poly.entity_id
_entity_poly.type
_entity_poly.pdbx_seq_one_letter_code
_entity_poly.pdbx_strand_id
1 'polypeptide(L)'
;MNPEVSYKRLCQAMEQRGGRYPGMDIPEFYSLAQELFTPEEAEVCAAMPQRPATAILIAEALGRDPREVEDILEAMADKGLCSARVKEGRREYVPVPFVPGIFEFQFMRGTTTERDRRIARLIHAYKEAVDRRTGPPRITFPTERVIPIEKSLHPQARVHTYHQVSYYIDHYEPIAVSTCFCRHEGRLLDEEGHCGKPDDVCMQFGVAARFVIDREIGREVSKEEA
;
A
#
# COMPACT_ATOMS: atom_id res chain seq x y z
N MET A 1 11.94 -8.41 -23.77
CA MET A 1 11.86 -7.33 -22.76
C MET A 1 13.20 -7.27 -22.03
N ASN A 2 13.78 -6.09 -21.80
CA ASN A 2 15.02 -5.96 -21.01
C ASN A 2 14.64 -5.66 -19.54
N PRO A 3 14.87 -6.59 -18.59
CA PRO A 3 14.48 -6.40 -17.20
C PRO A 3 15.02 -5.11 -16.56
N GLU A 4 16.26 -4.74 -16.85
CA GLU A 4 16.87 -3.53 -16.29
C GLU A 4 16.12 -2.26 -16.71
N VAL A 5 15.69 -2.21 -17.97
CA VAL A 5 14.91 -1.09 -18.50
C VAL A 5 13.53 -1.03 -17.84
N SER A 6 12.87 -2.17 -17.64
CA SER A 6 11.57 -2.25 -16.96
C SER A 6 11.65 -1.72 -15.53
N TYR A 7 12.64 -2.17 -14.74
CA TYR A 7 12.79 -1.70 -13.36
C TYR A 7 13.21 -0.23 -13.27
N LYS A 8 13.99 0.27 -14.24
CA LYS A 8 14.33 1.70 -14.28
C LYS A 8 13.12 2.58 -14.58
N ARG A 9 12.23 2.14 -15.49
CA ARG A 9 10.93 2.81 -15.74
C ARG A 9 10.04 2.76 -14.50
N LEU A 10 10.00 1.63 -13.81
CA LEU A 10 9.28 1.50 -12.54
C LEU A 10 9.82 2.49 -11.50
N CYS A 11 11.13 2.63 -11.37
CA CYS A 11 11.75 3.61 -10.46
C CYS A 11 11.24 5.03 -10.72
N GLN A 12 11.24 5.46 -11.99
CA GLN A 12 10.76 6.78 -12.39
C GLN A 12 9.27 6.95 -12.13
N ALA A 13 8.46 5.92 -12.41
CA ALA A 13 7.02 5.95 -12.14
C ALA A 13 6.72 6.05 -10.64
N MET A 14 7.46 5.32 -9.80
CA MET A 14 7.32 5.37 -8.34
C MET A 14 7.82 6.68 -7.75
N GLU A 15 8.83 7.32 -8.36
CA GLU A 15 9.25 8.66 -8.01
C GLU A 15 8.13 9.68 -8.25
N GLN A 16 7.50 9.62 -9.44
CA GLN A 16 6.42 10.53 -9.82
C GLN A 16 5.12 10.34 -9.00
N ARG A 17 4.84 9.12 -8.52
CA ARG A 17 3.72 8.83 -7.62
C ARG A 17 3.89 9.49 -6.24
N GLY A 18 5.13 9.80 -5.85
CA GLY A 18 5.42 10.37 -4.54
C GLY A 18 5.16 9.40 -3.40
N GLY A 19 4.58 9.91 -2.32
CA GLY A 19 4.47 9.19 -1.05
C GLY A 19 5.69 9.40 -0.16
N ARG A 20 5.69 8.80 1.04
CA ARG A 20 6.77 8.99 2.02
C ARG A 20 8.10 8.41 1.53
N TYR A 21 8.03 7.28 0.82
CA TYR A 21 9.16 6.58 0.24
C TYR A 21 8.95 6.49 -1.29
N PRO A 22 9.33 7.53 -2.05
CA PRO A 22 9.19 7.55 -3.50
C PRO A 22 10.29 6.73 -4.17
N GLY A 23 10.06 6.28 -5.41
CA GLY A 23 11.09 5.61 -6.21
C GLY A 23 12.40 6.40 -6.22
N MET A 24 13.52 5.70 -6.04
CA MET A 24 14.85 6.30 -5.96
C MET A 24 15.85 5.39 -6.66
N ASP A 25 16.70 5.97 -7.52
CA ASP A 25 17.70 5.23 -8.30
C ASP A 25 18.86 4.77 -7.38
N ILE A 26 18.61 3.70 -6.63
CA ILE A 26 19.52 3.08 -5.66
C ILE A 26 19.46 1.56 -5.71
N PRO A 27 20.55 0.83 -5.39
CA PRO A 27 20.55 -0.63 -5.39
C PRO A 27 19.41 -1.26 -4.59
N GLU A 28 19.09 -0.69 -3.43
CA GLU A 28 18.03 -1.17 -2.53
C GLU A 28 16.65 -1.10 -3.17
N PHE A 29 16.39 -0.08 -4.01
CA PHE A 29 15.15 0.01 -4.78
C PHE A 29 15.05 -1.16 -5.77
N TYR A 30 16.12 -1.45 -6.50
CA TYR A 30 16.10 -2.51 -7.52
C TYR A 30 15.97 -3.90 -6.88
N SER A 31 16.66 -4.16 -5.77
CA SER A 31 16.50 -5.41 -5.02
C SER A 31 15.07 -5.59 -4.51
N LEU A 32 14.46 -4.52 -3.98
CA LEU A 32 13.07 -4.53 -3.54
C LEU A 32 12.10 -4.74 -4.71
N ALA A 33 12.28 -3.99 -5.80
CA ALA A 33 11.43 -4.05 -6.98
C ALA A 33 11.45 -5.45 -7.63
N GLN A 34 12.60 -6.12 -7.66
CA GLN A 34 12.74 -7.49 -8.19
C GLN A 34 12.06 -8.56 -7.34
N GLU A 35 11.97 -8.37 -6.02
CA GLU A 35 11.20 -9.29 -5.17
C GLU A 35 9.69 -9.07 -5.33
N LEU A 36 9.27 -7.81 -5.51
CA LEU A 36 7.86 -7.43 -5.60
C LEU A 36 7.24 -7.68 -6.99
N PHE A 37 7.94 -7.31 -8.07
CA PHE A 37 7.43 -7.29 -9.43
C PHE A 37 8.21 -8.25 -10.34
N THR A 38 7.53 -8.89 -11.28
CA THR A 38 8.21 -9.41 -12.48
C THR A 38 8.60 -8.25 -13.42
N PRO A 39 9.52 -8.47 -14.39
CA PRO A 39 9.83 -7.46 -15.39
C PRO A 39 8.61 -6.95 -16.18
N GLU A 40 7.65 -7.84 -16.47
CA GLU A 40 6.40 -7.52 -17.17
C GLU A 40 5.49 -6.66 -16.28
N GLU A 41 5.34 -7.03 -15.00
CA GLU A 41 4.57 -6.26 -14.02
C GLU A 41 5.18 -4.89 -13.79
N ALA A 42 6.51 -4.79 -13.74
CA ALA A 42 7.22 -3.52 -13.60
C ALA A 42 6.95 -2.59 -14.80
N GLU A 43 6.93 -3.13 -16.02
CA GLU A 43 6.61 -2.37 -17.22
C GLU A 43 5.14 -1.92 -17.25
N VAL A 44 4.20 -2.82 -16.94
CA VAL A 44 2.76 -2.48 -16.87
C VAL A 44 2.51 -1.44 -15.78
N CYS A 45 3.11 -1.63 -14.59
CA CYS A 45 3.02 -0.67 -13.50
C CYS A 45 3.54 0.70 -13.91
N ALA A 46 4.71 0.76 -14.58
CA ALA A 46 5.29 2.01 -15.03
C ALA A 46 4.44 2.77 -16.05
N ALA A 47 3.63 2.06 -16.85
CA ALA A 47 2.73 2.64 -17.84
C ALA A 47 1.37 3.08 -17.26
N MET A 48 1.05 2.74 -16.01
CA MET A 48 -0.20 3.16 -15.38
C MET A 48 -0.26 4.68 -15.21
N PRO A 49 -1.33 5.36 -15.64
CA PRO A 49 -1.51 6.78 -15.38
C PRO A 49 -1.80 7.02 -13.90
N GLN A 50 -1.48 8.21 -13.38
CA GLN A 50 -1.73 8.64 -11.98
C GLN A 50 -3.22 8.70 -11.59
N ARG A 51 -4.12 8.32 -12.49
CA ARG A 51 -5.57 8.28 -12.29
C ARG A 51 -6.07 6.85 -12.57
N PRO A 52 -7.22 6.49 -12.00
CA PRO A 52 -7.89 5.24 -12.32
C PRO A 52 -8.07 5.05 -13.83
N ALA A 53 -7.70 3.88 -14.34
CA ALA A 53 -7.71 3.56 -15.75
C ALA A 53 -8.10 2.10 -16.02
N THR A 54 -8.72 1.84 -17.16
CA THR A 54 -9.04 0.48 -17.61
C THR A 54 -7.81 -0.20 -18.19
N ALA A 55 -7.82 -1.54 -18.24
CA ALA A 55 -6.77 -2.32 -18.91
C ALA A 55 -6.60 -1.91 -20.38
N ILE A 56 -7.69 -1.57 -21.07
CA ILE A 56 -7.67 -1.08 -22.46
C ILE A 56 -6.77 0.16 -22.60
N LEU A 57 -6.96 1.17 -21.74
CA LEU A 57 -6.19 2.41 -21.82
C LEU A 57 -4.70 2.20 -21.51
N ILE A 58 -4.40 1.30 -20.57
CA ILE A 58 -3.02 0.94 -20.21
C ILE A 58 -2.37 0.13 -21.35
N ALA A 59 -3.12 -0.78 -21.97
CA ALA A 59 -2.67 -1.59 -23.11
C ALA A 59 -2.40 -0.75 -24.36
N GLU A 60 -3.23 0.26 -24.64
CA GLU A 60 -3.00 1.23 -25.72
C GLU A 60 -1.67 1.98 -25.53
N ALA A 61 -1.35 2.41 -24.31
CA ALA A 61 -0.08 3.08 -24.01
C ALA A 61 1.14 2.16 -24.18
N LEU A 62 0.95 0.85 -23.99
CA LEU A 62 1.98 -0.18 -24.15
C LEU A 62 2.05 -0.77 -25.56
N GLY A 63 1.04 -0.54 -26.41
CA GLY A 63 0.88 -1.23 -27.69
C GLY A 63 0.70 -2.75 -27.55
N ARG A 64 0.02 -3.20 -26.49
CA ARG A 64 -0.20 -4.62 -26.15
C ARG A 64 -1.68 -5.01 -26.26
N ASP A 65 -1.96 -6.31 -26.17
CA ASP A 65 -3.33 -6.80 -26.13
C ASP A 65 -4.02 -6.42 -24.79
N PRO A 66 -5.25 -5.88 -24.81
CA PRO A 66 -5.95 -5.50 -23.59
C PRO A 66 -6.22 -6.64 -22.60
N ARG A 67 -6.44 -7.87 -23.07
CA ARG A 67 -6.68 -9.02 -22.18
C ARG A 67 -5.39 -9.45 -21.50
N GLU A 68 -4.29 -9.48 -22.24
CA GLU A 68 -2.96 -9.77 -21.67
C GLU A 68 -2.60 -8.76 -20.56
N VAL A 69 -2.86 -7.47 -20.78
CA VAL A 69 -2.60 -6.43 -19.78
C VAL A 69 -3.57 -6.53 -18.60
N GLU A 70 -4.84 -6.91 -18.85
CA GLU A 70 -5.81 -7.16 -17.79
C GLU A 70 -5.37 -8.31 -16.87
N ASP A 71 -4.90 -9.43 -17.42
CA ASP A 71 -4.41 -10.57 -16.64
C ASP A 71 -3.22 -10.18 -15.75
N ILE A 72 -2.29 -9.36 -16.28
CA ILE A 72 -1.15 -8.85 -15.51
C ILE A 72 -1.62 -7.91 -14.40
N LEU A 73 -2.56 -7.01 -14.69
CA LEU A 73 -3.10 -6.07 -13.72
C LEU A 73 -3.90 -6.76 -12.60
N GLU A 74 -4.62 -7.83 -12.92
CA GLU A 74 -5.30 -8.66 -11.92
C GLU A 74 -4.30 -9.38 -11.02
N ALA A 75 -3.25 -10.00 -11.58
CA ALA A 75 -2.18 -10.61 -10.80
C ALA A 75 -1.44 -9.59 -9.91
N MET A 76 -1.20 -8.38 -10.42
CA MET A 76 -0.64 -7.28 -9.64
C MET A 76 -1.59 -6.83 -8.52
N ALA A 77 -2.89 -6.76 -8.78
CA ALA A 77 -3.90 -6.38 -7.78
C ALA A 77 -4.00 -7.44 -6.67
N ASP A 78 -3.94 -8.73 -7.02
CA ASP A 78 -3.87 -9.85 -6.07
C ASP A 78 -2.61 -9.75 -5.21
N LYS A 79 -1.46 -9.39 -5.78
CA LYS A 79 -0.23 -9.13 -5.01
C LYS A 79 -0.26 -7.83 -4.19
N GLY A 80 -1.26 -6.97 -4.38
CA GLY A 80 -1.29 -5.64 -3.76
C GLY A 80 -0.26 -4.66 -4.33
N LEU A 81 0.10 -4.78 -5.61
CA LEU A 81 1.02 -3.89 -6.32
C LEU A 81 0.29 -2.74 -7.03
N CYS A 82 -1.01 -2.89 -7.25
CA CYS A 82 -1.95 -1.85 -7.64
C CYS A 82 -3.28 -2.06 -6.91
N SER A 83 -4.15 -1.05 -6.90
CA SER A 83 -5.53 -1.22 -6.44
C SER A 83 -6.46 -1.41 -7.63
N ALA A 84 -7.56 -2.13 -7.42
CA ALA A 84 -8.59 -2.37 -8.43
C ALA A 84 -9.96 -2.01 -7.86
N ARG A 85 -10.83 -1.46 -8.69
CA ARG A 85 -12.22 -1.15 -8.32
C ARG A 85 -13.15 -1.36 -9.50
N VAL A 86 -14.43 -1.58 -9.22
CA VAL A 86 -15.48 -1.55 -10.25
C VAL A 86 -16.20 -0.22 -10.18
N LYS A 87 -16.25 0.49 -11.31
CA LYS A 87 -17.06 1.70 -11.48
C LYS A 87 -17.93 1.51 -12.71
N GLU A 88 -19.25 1.65 -12.54
CA GLU A 88 -20.23 1.52 -13.64
C GLU A 88 -20.08 0.21 -14.44
N GLY A 89 -19.81 -0.90 -13.74
CA GLY A 89 -19.62 -2.22 -14.36
C GLY A 89 -18.27 -2.42 -15.06
N ARG A 90 -17.36 -1.45 -15.00
CA ARG A 90 -16.02 -1.53 -15.60
C ARG A 90 -14.95 -1.64 -14.51
N ARG A 91 -13.98 -2.53 -14.71
CA ARG A 91 -12.81 -2.66 -13.86
C ARG A 91 -11.82 -1.53 -14.18
N GLU A 92 -11.47 -0.77 -13.16
CA GLU A 92 -10.43 0.26 -13.20
C GLU A 92 -9.30 -0.12 -12.23
N TYR A 93 -8.08 0.10 -12.66
CA TYR A 93 -6.87 -0.10 -11.88
C TYR A 93 -6.26 1.25 -11.52
N VAL A 94 -5.72 1.32 -10.32
CA VAL A 94 -5.16 2.53 -9.73
C VAL A 94 -3.73 2.24 -9.30
N PRO A 95 -2.73 3.01 -9.78
CA PRO A 95 -1.40 2.88 -9.23
C PRO A 95 -1.40 3.36 -7.77
N VAL A 96 -0.73 2.62 -6.90
CA VAL A 96 -0.52 3.01 -5.51
C VAL A 96 0.96 3.32 -5.27
N PRO A 97 1.29 4.29 -4.38
CA PRO A 97 2.67 4.52 -3.97
C PRO A 97 3.13 3.39 -3.04
N PHE A 98 4.42 3.39 -2.66
CA PHE A 98 4.91 2.43 -1.68
C PHE A 98 4.28 2.62 -0.30
N VAL A 99 4.18 3.87 0.16
CA VAL A 99 3.54 4.24 1.43
C VAL A 99 2.76 5.56 1.29
N PRO A 100 1.44 5.59 1.55
CA PRO A 100 0.59 4.44 1.86
C PRO A 100 0.15 3.68 0.61
N GLY A 101 0.34 2.35 0.59
CA GLY A 101 -0.07 1.49 -0.50
C GLY A 101 0.61 0.13 -0.48
N ILE A 102 1.56 -0.09 -1.38
CA ILE A 102 2.12 -1.42 -1.69
C ILE A 102 2.69 -2.09 -0.44
N PHE A 103 3.43 -1.36 0.39
CA PHE A 103 4.10 -1.94 1.57
C PHE A 103 3.09 -2.44 2.59
N GLU A 104 2.01 -1.70 2.82
CA GLU A 104 0.93 -2.14 3.68
C GLU A 104 0.28 -3.42 3.15
N PHE A 105 -0.03 -3.48 1.85
CA PHE A 105 -0.69 -4.64 1.26
C PHE A 105 0.15 -5.93 1.30
N GLN A 106 1.48 -5.83 1.39
CA GLN A 106 2.34 -7.01 1.56
C GLN A 106 2.16 -7.68 2.92
N PHE A 107 1.82 -6.93 3.97
CA PHE A 107 1.83 -7.42 5.36
C PHE A 107 0.44 -7.51 5.98
N MET A 108 -0.55 -6.85 5.40
CA MET A 108 -1.93 -6.85 5.90
C MET A 108 -2.57 -8.25 5.93
N ARG A 109 -2.09 -9.18 5.10
CA ARG A 109 -2.51 -10.60 5.10
C ARG A 109 -2.11 -11.37 6.36
N GLY A 110 -1.10 -10.90 7.10
CA GLY A 110 -0.64 -11.56 8.32
C GLY A 110 0.12 -12.87 8.10
N THR A 111 0.52 -13.19 6.86
CA THR A 111 1.32 -14.39 6.57
C THR A 111 2.77 -14.24 7.01
N THR A 112 3.42 -15.34 7.40
CA THR A 112 4.81 -15.36 7.90
C THR A 112 5.71 -16.26 7.07
N THR A 113 5.53 -16.24 5.75
CA THR A 113 6.33 -17.05 4.83
C THR A 113 7.77 -16.52 4.74
N GLU A 114 8.68 -17.34 4.19
CA GLU A 114 10.04 -16.87 3.89
C GLU A 114 10.07 -15.70 2.90
N ARG A 115 9.09 -15.63 2.00
CA ARG A 115 8.93 -14.48 1.10
C ARG A 115 8.58 -13.22 1.90
N ASP A 116 7.66 -13.31 2.86
CA ASP A 116 7.27 -12.17 3.69
C ASP A 116 8.45 -11.63 4.50
N ARG A 117 9.26 -12.52 5.09
CA ARG A 117 10.50 -12.13 5.80
C ARG A 117 11.55 -11.51 4.89
N ARG A 118 11.66 -11.95 3.63
CA ARG A 118 12.57 -11.31 2.66
C ARG A 118 12.07 -9.92 2.28
N ILE A 119 10.79 -9.79 1.97
CA ILE A 119 10.18 -8.49 1.63
C ILE A 119 10.32 -7.51 2.80
N ALA A 120 10.07 -7.93 4.04
CA ALA A 120 10.26 -7.09 5.23
C ALA A 120 11.68 -6.54 5.34
N ARG A 121 12.70 -7.40 5.16
CA ARG A 121 14.12 -6.98 5.18
C ARG A 121 14.46 -6.02 4.04
N LEU A 122 13.96 -6.27 2.83
CA LEU A 122 14.18 -5.41 1.67
C LEU A 122 13.52 -4.04 1.84
N ILE A 123 12.28 -4.01 2.34
CA ILE A 123 11.56 -2.77 2.65
C ILE A 123 12.32 -1.98 3.73
N HIS A 124 12.77 -2.64 4.79
CA HIS A 124 13.54 -2.00 5.85
C HIS A 124 14.83 -1.37 5.32
N ALA A 125 15.64 -2.14 4.58
CA ALA A 125 16.88 -1.65 3.98
C ALA A 125 16.64 -0.48 3.03
N TYR A 126 15.58 -0.53 2.23
CA TYR A 126 15.20 0.55 1.34
C TYR A 126 14.79 1.82 2.10
N LYS A 127 13.94 1.69 3.14
CA LYS A 127 13.55 2.82 4.00
C LYS A 127 14.77 3.47 4.65
N GLU A 128 15.69 2.69 5.21
CA GLU A 128 16.94 3.20 5.79
C GLU A 128 17.83 3.90 4.76
N ALA A 129 17.93 3.35 3.54
CA ALA A 129 18.72 3.97 2.47
C ALA A 129 18.13 5.31 2.00
N VAL A 130 16.81 5.40 1.88
CA VAL A 130 16.10 6.64 1.55
C VAL A 130 16.29 7.66 2.68
N ASP A 131 16.01 7.28 3.94
CA ASP A 131 16.09 8.19 5.10
C ASP A 131 17.51 8.75 5.30
N ARG A 132 18.56 7.95 5.05
CA ARG A 132 19.96 8.41 5.07
C ARG A 132 20.26 9.47 4.00
N ARG A 133 19.58 9.43 2.85
CA ARG A 133 19.79 10.37 1.73
C ARG A 133 18.93 11.62 1.82
N THR A 134 17.68 11.49 2.26
CA THR A 134 16.71 12.59 2.31
C THR A 134 16.77 13.38 3.61
N GLY A 135 17.29 12.79 4.68
CA GLY A 135 17.33 13.39 6.01
C GLY A 135 15.96 13.37 6.70
N PRO A 136 15.82 13.99 7.88
CA PRO A 136 14.59 13.92 8.66
C PRO A 136 13.40 14.51 7.88
N PRO A 137 12.23 13.86 7.91
CA PRO A 137 11.06 14.31 7.18
C PRO A 137 10.66 15.71 7.63
N ARG A 138 10.68 16.66 6.69
CA ARG A 138 10.15 18.01 6.93
C ARG A 138 8.63 17.96 6.79
N ILE A 139 7.93 17.80 7.90
CA ILE A 139 6.47 17.92 7.95
C ILE A 139 6.13 19.41 7.80
N THR A 140 5.97 19.86 6.55
CA THR A 140 5.60 21.25 6.23
C THR A 140 4.09 21.47 6.31
N PHE A 141 3.32 20.39 6.17
CA PHE A 141 1.88 20.36 6.34
C PHE A 141 1.48 18.98 6.92
N PRO A 142 0.50 18.89 7.83
CA PRO A 142 0.04 17.59 8.31
C PRO A 142 -0.53 16.77 7.14
N THR A 143 0.19 15.74 6.72
CA THR A 143 -0.29 14.74 5.75
C THR A 143 -1.40 13.86 6.33
N GLU A 144 -1.48 13.86 7.66
CA GLU A 144 -2.54 13.26 8.46
C GLU A 144 -3.39 14.40 9.04
N ARG A 145 -4.72 14.25 9.01
CA ARG A 145 -5.61 15.26 9.59
C ARG A 145 -5.41 15.30 11.10
N VAL A 146 -4.73 16.33 11.59
CA VAL A 146 -4.75 16.69 13.01
C VAL A 146 -6.15 17.18 13.33
N ILE A 147 -6.85 16.50 14.23
CA ILE A 147 -8.18 16.90 14.70
C ILE A 147 -7.97 17.84 15.91
N PRO A 148 -8.14 19.16 15.77
CA PRO A 148 -7.98 20.09 16.88
C PRO A 148 -9.16 19.96 17.84
N ILE A 149 -8.89 20.08 19.14
CA ILE A 149 -9.92 20.28 20.15
C ILE A 149 -9.73 21.68 20.76
N GLU A 150 -10.81 22.45 20.83
CA GLU A 150 -10.82 23.86 21.25
C GLU A 150 -10.67 24.04 22.78
N LYS A 151 -9.68 23.41 23.42
CA LYS A 151 -9.36 23.60 24.84
C LYS A 151 -7.87 23.48 25.13
N SER A 152 -7.38 24.34 26.04
CA SER A 152 -6.03 24.26 26.61
C SER A 152 -5.95 23.12 27.63
N LEU A 153 -4.96 22.24 27.52
CA LEU A 153 -4.78 21.08 28.40
C LEU A 153 -3.33 20.99 28.91
N HIS A 154 -3.19 20.76 30.22
CA HIS A 154 -1.91 20.43 30.86
C HIS A 154 -1.51 18.97 30.58
N PRO A 155 -0.20 18.67 30.49
CA PRO A 155 0.28 17.42 29.92
C PRO A 155 0.25 16.29 30.96
N GLN A 156 -0.80 15.45 30.91
CA GLN A 156 -0.81 14.11 31.47
C GLN A 156 -1.49 13.18 30.46
N ALA A 157 -0.75 12.18 29.98
CA ALA A 157 -1.13 11.29 28.89
C ALA A 157 -2.50 10.63 29.14
N ARG A 158 -3.48 10.84 28.23
CA ARG A 158 -4.69 10.01 28.18
C ARG A 158 -5.35 9.98 26.80
N VAL A 159 -5.88 8.79 26.50
CA VAL A 159 -6.46 8.23 25.27
C VAL A 159 -7.61 9.05 24.66
N HIS A 160 -7.64 9.10 23.32
CA HIS A 160 -8.63 9.78 22.45
C HIS A 160 -10.04 9.14 22.48
N THR A 161 -11.09 9.89 22.10
CA THR A 161 -12.52 9.51 22.25
C THR A 161 -13.11 8.64 21.13
N TYR A 162 -13.95 7.68 21.52
CA TYR A 162 -14.70 6.69 20.72
C TYR A 162 -15.60 7.24 19.59
N HIS A 163 -16.18 8.43 19.76
CA HIS A 163 -17.28 8.96 18.91
C HIS A 163 -16.94 9.27 17.44
N GLN A 164 -15.67 9.25 17.04
CA GLN A 164 -15.27 9.62 15.66
C GLN A 164 -14.98 8.39 14.80
N VAL A 165 -14.47 7.31 15.39
CA VAL A 165 -14.36 6.02 14.71
C VAL A 165 -15.75 5.45 14.46
N SER A 166 -16.67 5.61 15.43
CA SER A 166 -18.06 5.21 15.27
C SER A 166 -18.73 5.87 14.07
N TYR A 167 -18.44 7.15 13.76
CA TYR A 167 -18.96 7.79 12.54
C TYR A 167 -18.54 7.05 11.27
N TYR A 168 -17.25 6.69 11.15
CA TYR A 168 -16.76 5.95 9.97
C TYR A 168 -17.37 4.56 9.88
N ILE A 169 -17.51 3.86 11.01
CA ILE A 169 -18.18 2.57 11.10
C ILE A 169 -19.65 2.70 10.69
N ASP A 170 -20.35 3.74 11.15
CA ASP A 170 -21.76 3.93 10.88
C ASP A 170 -22.04 4.32 9.42
N HIS A 171 -21.15 5.09 8.77
CA HIS A 171 -21.41 5.70 7.47
C HIS A 171 -20.83 4.95 6.27
N TYR A 172 -19.84 4.07 6.48
CA TYR A 172 -19.19 3.35 5.40
C TYR A 172 -19.57 1.87 5.40
N GLU A 173 -19.76 1.34 4.20
CA GLU A 173 -19.93 -0.08 3.91
C GLU A 173 -19.26 -0.34 2.54
N PRO A 174 -18.43 -1.39 2.37
CA PRO A 174 -18.03 -2.34 3.40
C PRO A 174 -17.02 -1.79 4.39
N ILE A 175 -16.84 -2.51 5.50
CA ILE A 175 -15.75 -2.33 6.46
C ILE A 175 -14.85 -3.56 6.39
N ALA A 176 -13.54 -3.34 6.27
CA ALA A 176 -12.56 -4.41 6.30
C ALA A 176 -11.63 -4.24 7.50
N VAL A 177 -11.21 -5.35 8.10
CA VAL A 177 -10.08 -5.39 9.04
C VAL A 177 -8.99 -6.31 8.49
N SER A 178 -7.75 -5.89 8.70
CA SER A 178 -6.57 -6.67 8.36
C SER A 178 -5.53 -6.60 9.46
N THR A 179 -4.49 -7.42 9.32
CA THR A 179 -3.31 -7.38 10.19
C THR A 179 -2.67 -5.99 10.13
N CYS A 180 -2.27 -5.46 11.27
CA CYS A 180 -1.56 -4.19 11.37
C CYS A 180 -0.19 -4.30 10.71
N PHE A 181 -0.05 -3.68 9.54
CA PHE A 181 1.16 -3.79 8.73
C PHE A 181 2.44 -3.43 9.51
N CYS A 182 2.44 -2.36 10.31
CA CYS A 182 3.63 -1.94 11.07
C CYS A 182 4.04 -3.01 12.09
N ARG A 183 3.06 -3.60 12.78
CA ARG A 183 3.29 -4.61 13.82
C ARG A 183 3.77 -5.90 13.21
N HIS A 184 3.19 -6.26 12.07
CA HIS A 184 3.55 -7.45 11.32
C HIS A 184 4.93 -7.32 10.67
N GLU A 185 5.24 -6.15 10.07
CA GLU A 185 6.59 -5.84 9.57
C GLU A 185 7.63 -5.98 10.69
N GLY A 186 7.36 -5.42 11.87
CA GLY A 186 8.21 -5.58 13.05
C GLY A 186 8.48 -7.04 13.39
N ARG A 187 7.41 -7.85 13.49
CA ARG A 187 7.51 -9.31 13.75
C ARG A 187 8.30 -10.06 12.68
N LEU A 188 8.17 -9.68 11.41
CA LEU A 188 8.85 -10.35 10.30
C LEU A 188 10.35 -10.02 10.26
N LEU A 189 10.75 -8.87 10.80
CA LEU A 189 12.15 -8.47 10.95
C LEU A 189 12.79 -9.15 12.17
N ASP A 190 12.08 -9.15 13.29
CA ASP A 190 12.50 -9.72 14.56
C ASP A 190 11.23 -10.14 15.35
N GLU A 191 11.21 -11.35 15.92
CA GLU A 191 10.06 -11.83 16.70
C GLU A 191 9.76 -10.91 17.90
N GLU A 192 10.79 -10.26 18.46
CA GLU A 192 10.66 -9.27 19.54
C GLU A 192 10.28 -7.86 19.02
N GLY A 193 10.32 -7.64 17.70
CA GLY A 193 9.97 -6.38 17.05
C GLY A 193 8.47 -6.05 17.04
N HIS A 194 7.62 -6.98 17.50
CA HIS A 194 6.19 -6.74 17.67
C HIS A 194 5.90 -5.88 18.90
N CYS A 195 5.01 -4.88 18.78
CA CYS A 195 4.75 -3.95 19.87
C CYS A 195 3.80 -4.46 20.98
N GLY A 196 3.45 -5.76 20.98
CA GLY A 196 2.62 -6.40 22.00
C GLY A 196 1.13 -6.00 21.98
N LYS A 197 0.65 -5.40 20.89
CA LYS A 197 -0.75 -4.98 20.70
C LYS A 197 -1.50 -5.89 19.71
N PRO A 198 -2.84 -5.97 19.74
CA PRO A 198 -3.61 -6.87 18.87
C PRO A 198 -3.32 -6.65 17.38
N ASP A 199 -3.27 -7.69 16.56
CA ASP A 199 -2.90 -7.52 15.15
C ASP A 199 -4.06 -7.06 14.26
N ASP A 200 -5.26 -7.55 14.52
CA ASP A 200 -6.46 -7.28 13.70
C ASP A 200 -7.05 -5.90 14.01
N VAL A 201 -6.34 -4.84 13.61
CA VAL A 201 -6.73 -3.44 13.89
C VAL A 201 -6.56 -2.50 12.69
N CYS A 202 -6.02 -2.96 11.57
CA CYS A 202 -5.84 -2.12 10.40
C CYS A 202 -7.15 -2.09 9.60
N MET A 203 -7.94 -1.04 9.81
CA MET A 203 -9.27 -0.94 9.21
C MET A 203 -9.26 -0.16 7.91
N GLN A 204 -10.07 -0.59 6.96
CA GLN A 204 -10.38 0.13 5.72
C GLN A 204 -11.89 0.29 5.60
N PHE A 205 -12.31 1.30 4.84
CA PHE A 205 -13.71 1.68 4.69
C PHE A 205 -14.07 1.91 3.22
N GLY A 206 -15.29 1.53 2.83
CA GLY A 206 -15.86 1.80 1.52
C GLY A 206 -15.09 1.14 0.36
N VAL A 207 -14.73 1.92 -0.66
CA VAL A 207 -14.06 1.40 -1.87
C VAL A 207 -12.72 0.72 -1.56
N ALA A 208 -11.97 1.26 -0.60
CA ALA A 208 -10.70 0.66 -0.17
C ALA A 208 -10.92 -0.67 0.56
N ALA A 209 -11.95 -0.76 1.42
CA ALA A 209 -12.34 -2.02 2.07
C ALA A 209 -12.75 -3.06 1.04
N ARG A 210 -13.55 -2.69 0.04
CA ARG A 210 -13.98 -3.61 -1.01
C ARG A 210 -12.77 -4.23 -1.73
N PHE A 211 -11.78 -3.42 -2.09
CA PHE A 211 -10.54 -3.93 -2.68
C PHE A 211 -9.80 -4.92 -1.76
N VAL A 212 -9.64 -4.57 -0.48
CA VAL A 212 -8.95 -5.42 0.51
C VAL A 212 -9.68 -6.76 0.70
N ILE A 213 -11.02 -6.74 0.70
CA ILE A 213 -11.87 -7.93 0.80
C ILE A 213 -11.77 -8.76 -0.48
N ASP A 214 -11.98 -8.15 -1.64
CA ASP A 214 -11.98 -8.83 -2.95
C ASP A 214 -10.65 -9.54 -3.24
N ARG A 215 -9.53 -9.01 -2.72
CA ARG A 215 -8.17 -9.55 -2.93
C ARG A 215 -7.65 -10.39 -1.76
N GLU A 216 -8.51 -10.71 -0.80
CA GLU A 216 -8.17 -11.49 0.39
C GLU A 216 -6.95 -10.91 1.14
N ILE A 217 -6.80 -9.58 1.13
CA ILE A 217 -5.78 -8.85 1.90
C ILE A 217 -6.23 -8.71 3.36
N GLY A 218 -7.54 -8.62 3.55
CA GLY A 218 -8.22 -8.56 4.85
C GLY A 218 -9.61 -9.14 4.73
N ARG A 219 -10.36 -9.12 5.83
CA ARG A 219 -11.71 -9.71 5.90
C ARG A 219 -12.75 -8.63 6.16
N GLU A 220 -13.96 -8.87 5.65
CA GLU A 220 -15.12 -8.04 5.95
C GLU A 220 -15.53 -8.23 7.42
N VAL A 221 -15.94 -7.14 8.07
CA VAL A 221 -16.45 -7.14 9.44
C VAL A 221 -17.77 -6.40 9.50
N SER A 222 -18.64 -6.82 10.41
CA SER A 222 -19.89 -6.08 10.66
C SER A 222 -19.60 -4.81 11.48
N LYS A 223 -20.56 -3.89 11.51
CA LYS A 223 -20.45 -2.66 12.33
C LYS A 223 -20.40 -2.95 13.83
N GLU A 224 -20.98 -4.05 14.27
CA GLU A 224 -20.94 -4.49 15.67
C GLU A 224 -19.58 -5.09 16.06
N GLU A 225 -18.88 -5.71 15.10
CA GLU A 225 -17.53 -6.22 15.30
C GLU A 225 -16.46 -5.12 15.20
N ALA A 226 -16.69 -4.12 14.34
CA ALA A 226 -15.84 -2.95 14.10
C ALA A 226 -15.77 -1.98 15.29
#